data_AF-Q021U3-F1
#
_entry.id   AF-Q021U3-F1
#
_cell.length_a   1.000
_cell.length_b   1.000
_cell.length_c   1.000
_cell.angle_alpha   90.00
_cell.angle_beta   90.00
_cell.angle_gamma   90.00
#
_symmetry.space_group_name_H-M   'P 1'
#
loop_
_entity.id
_entity.type
_entity.pdbx_description
1 polymer ?
#
loop_
_entity_poly.entity_id
_entity_poly.type
_entity_poly.pdbx_seq_one_letter_code
_entity_poly.pdbx_strand_id
1 'polypeptide(L)'
;MRNAMALLAAMLMAAAGVGQDRSDARDRFAGAWRLARLEQPGADAKIHDVDCSGLFVFTRDGHASVQVMDRHPQAAKAAGPEQYSQGGYEASWGTYQVDERTHTFTFHIDGALVRTLVGKDLPRSYEFSGNQLIIKSTRADEHWRVTWERY
;
A
#
# COMPACT_ATOMS: atom_id res chain seq x y z
N MET A 1 52.43 -19.88 -42.03
CA MET A 1 53.24 -18.96 -41.18
C MET A 1 52.84 -17.55 -41.63
N ARG A 2 52.21 -16.66 -40.87
CA ARG A 2 52.38 -16.26 -39.46
C ARG A 2 51.10 -15.49 -39.04
N ASN A 3 50.55 -15.81 -37.87
CA ASN A 3 49.39 -15.14 -37.27
C ASN A 3 49.75 -13.75 -36.71
N ALA A 4 48.79 -12.81 -36.73
CA ALA A 4 48.70 -11.61 -35.89
C ALA A 4 47.18 -11.37 -35.66
N MET A 5 46.53 -11.49 -34.49
CA MET A 5 46.70 -10.82 -33.18
C MET A 5 46.81 -9.30 -33.36
N ALA A 6 45.97 -8.40 -32.81
CA ALA A 6 44.92 -8.44 -31.79
C ALA A 6 44.11 -7.10 -31.86
N LEU A 7 43.23 -6.88 -30.85
CA LEU A 7 42.50 -5.66 -30.40
C LEU A 7 40.99 -5.67 -30.71
N LEU A 8 40.08 -5.44 -29.76
CA LEU A 8 40.11 -5.40 -28.30
C LEU A 8 38.65 -5.56 -27.81
N ALA A 9 38.48 -6.05 -26.59
CA ALA A 9 37.22 -6.43 -25.97
C ALA A 9 36.42 -5.24 -25.37
N ALA A 10 35.13 -5.55 -25.18
CA ALA A 10 34.27 -5.18 -24.07
C ALA A 10 33.79 -3.72 -23.90
N MET A 11 32.48 -3.53 -24.05
CA MET A 11 31.66 -2.79 -23.10
C MET A 11 30.26 -3.37 -23.06
N LEU A 12 29.92 -4.07 -21.97
CA LEU A 12 28.54 -4.32 -21.54
C LEU A 12 28.59 -4.68 -20.05
N MET A 13 28.62 -3.67 -19.19
CA MET A 13 28.10 -3.78 -17.84
C MET A 13 27.61 -2.42 -17.35
N ALA A 14 26.29 -2.29 -17.21
CA ALA A 14 25.66 -1.74 -16.01
C ALA A 14 24.13 -1.91 -16.13
N ALA A 15 23.63 -3.08 -15.72
CA ALA A 15 22.23 -3.24 -15.33
C ALA A 15 22.19 -3.78 -13.89
N ALA A 16 22.73 -3.00 -12.96
CA ALA A 16 22.67 -3.29 -11.53
C ALA A 16 22.39 -1.97 -10.81
N GLY A 17 21.12 -1.62 -10.67
CA GLY A 17 20.69 -0.41 -9.98
C GLY A 17 19.22 -0.44 -9.57
N VAL A 18 18.37 -1.15 -10.29
CA VAL A 18 16.92 -1.21 -10.00
C VAL A 18 16.57 -2.25 -8.90
N GLY A 19 17.51 -3.11 -8.52
CA GLY A 19 17.26 -4.24 -7.61
C GLY A 19 17.44 -3.94 -6.12
N GLN A 20 18.33 -3.01 -5.75
CA GLN A 20 18.75 -2.77 -4.36
C GLN A 20 17.77 -1.87 -3.59
N ASP A 21 17.29 -0.79 -4.21
CA ASP A 21 16.33 0.12 -3.55
C ASP A 21 15.02 -0.63 -3.21
N ARG A 22 14.53 -1.43 -4.15
CA ARG A 22 13.26 -2.17 -3.99
C ARG A 22 13.26 -3.16 -2.82
N SER A 23 14.39 -3.74 -2.44
CA SER A 23 14.45 -4.62 -1.25
C SER A 23 14.34 -3.83 0.04
N ASP A 24 15.01 -2.68 0.13
CA ASP A 24 15.09 -1.87 1.33
C ASP A 24 13.73 -1.26 1.71
N ALA A 25 12.98 -0.74 0.73
CA ALA A 25 11.63 -0.26 1.00
C ALA A 25 10.67 -1.39 1.36
N ARG A 26 10.71 -2.54 0.66
CA ARG A 26 9.86 -3.69 1.01
C ARG A 26 10.15 -4.21 2.40
N ASP A 27 11.41 -4.22 2.83
CA ASP A 27 11.79 -4.61 4.18
C ASP A 27 11.22 -3.65 5.24
N ARG A 28 11.10 -2.36 4.90
CA ARG A 28 10.42 -1.39 5.78
C ARG A 28 8.91 -1.59 5.83
N PHE A 29 8.25 -2.05 4.77
CA PHE A 29 6.82 -2.40 4.83
C PHE A 29 6.58 -3.70 5.59
N ALA A 30 7.44 -4.70 5.39
CA ALA A 30 7.23 -6.05 5.90
C ALA A 30 7.00 -6.07 7.42
N GLY A 31 5.98 -6.81 7.84
CA GLY A 31 5.54 -6.93 9.22
C GLY A 31 4.04 -6.79 9.40
N ALA A 32 3.61 -6.86 10.65
CA ALA A 32 2.25 -6.61 11.06
C ALA A 32 2.12 -5.16 11.57
N TRP A 33 1.03 -4.51 11.19
CA TRP A 33 0.72 -3.14 11.56
C TRP A 33 -0.69 -3.07 12.14
N ARG A 34 -0.81 -2.49 13.33
CA ARG A 34 -2.07 -2.25 14.03
C ARG A 34 -2.62 -0.89 13.62
N LEU A 35 -3.93 -0.81 13.35
CA LEU A 35 -4.57 0.48 13.12
C LEU A 35 -4.50 1.32 14.39
N ALA A 36 -3.87 2.49 14.30
CA ALA A 36 -3.78 3.45 15.40
C ALA A 36 -4.83 4.55 15.27
N ARG A 37 -5.07 5.03 14.04
CA ARG A 37 -6.06 6.08 13.76
C ARG A 37 -6.55 5.99 12.32
N LEU A 38 -7.84 6.17 12.09
CA LEU A 38 -8.44 6.37 10.77
C LEU A 38 -9.23 7.66 10.81
N GLU A 39 -8.89 8.57 9.91
CA GLU A 39 -9.55 9.84 9.68
C GLU A 39 -10.29 9.77 8.33
N GLN A 40 -11.58 10.12 8.30
CA GLN A 40 -12.34 10.19 7.04
C GLN A 40 -13.41 11.28 7.06
N PRO A 41 -13.87 11.77 5.88
CA PRO A 41 -15.01 12.67 5.81
C PRO A 41 -16.28 12.07 6.42
N GLY A 42 -16.92 12.82 7.31
CA GLY A 42 -18.26 12.53 7.81
C GLY A 42 -19.35 13.05 6.87
N ALA A 43 -20.61 12.84 7.25
CA ALA A 43 -21.77 13.33 6.50
C ALA A 43 -21.83 14.87 6.38
N ASP A 44 -21.14 15.58 7.28
CA ASP A 44 -21.00 17.04 7.28
C ASP A 44 -19.80 17.55 6.46
N ALA A 45 -19.15 16.66 5.70
CA ALA A 45 -17.93 16.90 4.93
C ALA A 45 -16.70 17.34 5.74
N LYS A 46 -16.75 17.25 7.08
CA LYS A 46 -15.58 17.46 7.94
C LYS A 46 -14.84 16.15 8.16
N ILE A 47 -13.56 16.22 8.48
CA ILE A 47 -12.77 15.05 8.84
C ILE A 47 -13.05 14.67 10.29
N HIS A 48 -13.35 13.38 10.52
CA HIS A 48 -13.57 12.81 11.84
C HIS A 48 -12.72 11.56 12.04
N ASP A 49 -12.42 11.25 13.30
CA ASP A 49 -11.86 9.97 13.68
C ASP A 49 -12.93 8.88 13.68
N VAL A 50 -12.60 7.74 13.07
CA VAL A 50 -13.46 6.57 13.03
C VAL A 50 -13.10 5.65 14.20
N ASP A 51 -14.08 5.27 14.99
CA ASP A 51 -13.92 4.26 16.04
C ASP A 51 -13.78 2.86 15.42
N CYS A 52 -12.55 2.48 15.10
CA CYS A 52 -12.24 1.24 14.43
C CYS A 52 -10.98 0.55 14.98
N SER A 53 -10.83 -0.72 14.62
CA SER A 53 -9.60 -1.49 14.81
C SER A 53 -9.25 -2.19 13.53
N GLY A 54 -7.97 -2.47 13.31
CA GLY A 54 -7.54 -3.17 12.12
C GLY A 54 -6.14 -3.74 12.23
N LEU A 55 -5.84 -4.62 11.27
CA LEU A 55 -4.55 -5.23 11.04
C LEU A 55 -4.21 -5.09 9.57
N PHE A 56 -3.01 -4.60 9.27
CA PHE A 56 -2.42 -4.64 7.95
C PHE A 56 -1.13 -5.44 8.02
N VAL A 57 -1.07 -6.56 7.30
CA VAL A 57 0.14 -7.36 7.18
C VAL A 57 0.73 -7.16 5.80
N PHE A 58 2.02 -6.86 5.75
CA PHE A 58 2.84 -6.93 4.54
C PHE A 58 3.89 -8.02 4.71
N THR A 59 4.07 -8.83 3.68
CA THR A 59 5.10 -9.88 3.66
C THR A 59 6.28 -9.45 2.77
N ARG A 60 7.45 -10.04 3.02
CA ARG A 60 8.66 -9.75 2.24
C ARG A 60 8.58 -10.25 0.79
N ASP A 61 7.80 -11.30 0.56
CA ASP A 61 7.58 -11.86 -0.78
C ASP A 61 6.56 -11.07 -1.62
N GLY A 62 6.04 -9.95 -1.09
CA GLY A 62 5.25 -8.98 -1.86
C GLY A 62 3.73 -9.15 -1.74
N HIS A 63 3.24 -9.83 -0.71
CA HIS A 63 1.81 -9.95 -0.42
C HIS A 63 1.37 -9.01 0.69
N ALA A 64 0.11 -8.61 0.65
CA ALA A 64 -0.49 -7.80 1.68
C ALA A 64 -1.93 -8.25 1.99
N SER A 65 -2.34 -8.10 3.25
CA SER A 65 -3.71 -8.32 3.69
C SER A 65 -4.10 -7.27 4.72
N VAL A 66 -5.22 -6.60 4.47
CA VAL A 66 -5.77 -5.58 5.34
C VAL A 66 -7.16 -5.98 5.82
N GLN A 67 -7.40 -5.74 7.10
CA GLN A 67 -8.71 -5.86 7.73
C GLN A 67 -8.94 -4.63 8.61
N VAL A 68 -10.09 -3.99 8.47
CA VAL A 68 -10.53 -2.89 9.32
C VAL A 68 -11.98 -3.12 9.71
N MET A 69 -12.25 -3.07 11.00
CA MET A 69 -13.57 -3.21 11.59
C MET A 69 -13.96 -1.89 12.26
N ASP A 70 -15.00 -1.25 11.74
CA ASP A 70 -15.75 -0.22 12.44
C ASP A 70 -16.49 -0.86 13.62
N ARG A 71 -16.27 -0.35 14.83
CA ARG A 71 -16.90 -0.90 16.05
C ARG A 71 -18.39 -0.54 16.14
N HIS A 72 -18.78 0.56 15.49
CA HIS A 72 -20.13 1.09 15.54
C HIS A 72 -20.59 1.44 14.12
N PRO A 73 -20.77 0.42 13.25
CA PRO A 73 -21.04 0.65 11.85
C PRO A 73 -22.36 1.37 11.67
N GLN A 74 -22.28 2.58 11.13
CA GLN A 74 -23.44 3.28 10.60
C GLN A 74 -23.68 2.85 9.15
N ALA A 75 -24.81 3.24 8.58
CA ALA A 75 -25.03 3.15 7.14
C ALA A 75 -24.04 4.10 6.43
N ALA A 76 -22.80 3.64 6.25
CA ALA A 76 -21.74 4.40 5.64
C ALA A 76 -21.96 4.44 4.13
N LYS A 77 -22.04 5.65 3.58
CA LYS A 77 -21.85 5.86 2.14
C LYS A 77 -20.36 5.79 1.86
N ALA A 78 -20.00 5.41 0.64
CA ALA A 78 -18.62 5.47 0.18
C ALA A 78 -18.07 6.89 0.38
N ALA A 79 -16.88 7.01 0.98
CA ALA A 79 -16.19 8.28 1.19
C ALA A 79 -15.50 8.80 -0.10
N GLY A 80 -15.84 8.19 -1.24
CA GLY A 80 -15.28 8.39 -2.57
C GLY A 80 -16.00 7.48 -3.57
N PRO A 81 -15.47 7.35 -4.81
CA PRO A 81 -16.09 6.49 -5.83
C PRO A 81 -15.94 4.99 -5.52
N GLU A 82 -14.99 4.63 -4.65
CA GLU A 82 -14.77 3.26 -4.23
C GLU A 82 -15.35 3.02 -2.83
N GLN A 83 -16.11 1.93 -2.70
CA GLN A 83 -16.55 1.41 -1.42
C GLN A 83 -15.53 0.36 -0.95
N TYR A 84 -14.83 0.62 0.15
CA TYR A 84 -13.81 -0.30 0.68
C TYR A 84 -14.36 -1.32 1.69
N SER A 85 -15.49 -1.01 2.33
CA SER A 85 -16.09 -1.83 3.38
C SER A 85 -17.52 -2.25 3.07
N GLN A 86 -17.98 -3.35 3.65
CA GLN A 86 -19.37 -3.77 3.63
C GLN A 86 -19.80 -4.13 5.05
N GLY A 87 -20.90 -3.53 5.52
CA GLY A 87 -21.40 -3.76 6.88
C GLY A 87 -20.42 -3.34 7.99
N GLY A 88 -19.57 -2.34 7.73
CA GLY A 88 -18.56 -1.88 8.69
C GLY A 88 -17.25 -2.64 8.67
N TYR A 89 -17.08 -3.61 7.76
CA TYR A 89 -15.86 -4.40 7.68
C TYR A 89 -15.19 -4.20 6.32
N GLU A 90 -13.91 -3.86 6.33
CA GLU A 90 -13.01 -3.96 5.19
C GLU A 90 -12.21 -5.26 5.34
N ALA A 91 -12.14 -6.03 4.27
CA ALA A 91 -11.21 -7.14 4.18
C ALA A 91 -10.76 -7.25 2.72
N SER A 92 -9.46 -7.14 2.49
CA SER A 92 -8.86 -7.41 1.18
C SER A 92 -7.46 -7.98 1.31
N TRP A 93 -7.04 -8.71 0.29
CA TRP A 93 -5.70 -9.28 0.17
C TRP A 93 -5.26 -9.33 -1.29
N GLY A 94 -3.95 -9.41 -1.48
CA GLY A 94 -3.32 -9.56 -2.79
C GLY A 94 -1.84 -9.22 -2.74
N THR A 95 -1.33 -8.55 -3.77
CA THR A 95 0.09 -8.21 -3.89
C THR A 95 0.33 -6.71 -3.84
N TYR A 96 1.53 -6.29 -3.41
CA TYR A 96 1.90 -4.89 -3.37
C TYR A 96 3.25 -4.59 -4.01
N GLN A 97 3.35 -3.40 -4.59
CA GLN A 97 4.55 -2.89 -5.25
C GLN A 97 4.82 -1.47 -4.78
N VAL A 98 6.06 -1.17 -4.41
CA VAL A 98 6.46 0.13 -3.87
C VAL A 98 7.23 0.91 -4.94
N ASP A 99 6.86 2.18 -5.14
CA ASP A 99 7.63 3.19 -5.86
C ASP A 99 8.13 4.23 -4.86
N GLU A 100 9.41 4.16 -4.53
CA GLU A 100 10.06 5.06 -3.57
C GLU A 100 10.21 6.47 -4.10
N ARG A 101 10.38 6.64 -5.41
CA ARG A 101 10.56 7.96 -6.03
C ARG A 101 9.31 8.81 -5.89
N THR A 102 8.14 8.18 -5.92
CA THR A 102 6.84 8.87 -5.78
C THR A 102 6.25 8.74 -4.39
N HIS A 103 6.91 8.02 -3.47
CA HIS A 103 6.37 7.66 -2.15
C HIS A 103 4.96 7.05 -2.24
N THR A 104 4.79 6.12 -3.19
CA THR A 104 3.55 5.37 -3.37
C THR A 104 3.75 3.87 -3.31
N PHE A 105 2.72 3.14 -2.90
CA PHE A 105 2.62 1.73 -3.17
C PHE A 105 1.29 1.43 -3.87
N THR A 106 1.32 0.46 -4.78
CA THR A 106 0.12 -0.03 -5.46
C THR A 106 -0.27 -1.36 -4.83
N PHE A 107 -1.51 -1.45 -4.33
CA PHE A 107 -2.11 -2.69 -3.84
C PHE A 107 -2.99 -3.30 -4.92
N HIS A 108 -2.54 -4.42 -5.49
CA HIS A 108 -3.34 -5.22 -6.41
C HIS A 108 -4.25 -6.15 -5.61
N ILE A 109 -5.56 -6.05 -5.83
CA ILE A 109 -6.57 -6.76 -5.05
C ILE A 109 -6.92 -8.10 -5.71
N ASP A 110 -6.43 -9.19 -5.13
CA ASP A 110 -6.75 -10.56 -5.59
C ASP A 110 -8.06 -11.07 -4.96
N GLY A 111 -8.38 -10.62 -3.75
CA GLY A 111 -9.62 -10.96 -3.06
C GLY A 111 -10.08 -9.87 -2.09
N ALA A 112 -11.39 -9.65 -2.01
CA ALA A 112 -11.98 -8.66 -1.11
C ALA A 112 -13.41 -9.03 -0.70
N LEU A 113 -13.85 -8.54 0.46
CA LEU A 113 -15.26 -8.59 0.88
C LEU A 113 -16.15 -7.82 -0.10
N VAL A 114 -15.73 -6.61 -0.49
CA VAL A 114 -16.40 -5.82 -1.53
C VAL A 114 -15.95 -6.30 -2.90
N ARG A 115 -16.81 -7.07 -3.59
CA ARG A 115 -16.47 -7.76 -4.85
C ARG A 115 -16.03 -6.82 -5.99
N THR A 116 -16.50 -5.58 -6.00
CA THR A 116 -16.13 -4.60 -7.04
C THR A 116 -14.68 -4.15 -6.97
N LEU A 117 -13.95 -4.47 -5.89
CA LEU A 117 -12.51 -4.17 -5.77
C LEU A 117 -11.61 -5.22 -6.42
N VAL A 118 -12.10 -6.45 -6.62
CA VAL A 118 -11.29 -7.56 -7.12
C VAL A 118 -10.76 -7.24 -8.52
N GLY A 119 -9.45 -7.41 -8.71
CA GLY A 119 -8.72 -7.10 -9.93
C GLY A 119 -8.31 -5.63 -10.08
N LYS A 120 -8.65 -4.75 -9.13
CA LYS A 120 -8.23 -3.34 -9.15
C LYS A 120 -6.82 -3.17 -8.61
N ASP A 121 -6.13 -2.19 -9.19
CA ASP A 121 -4.93 -1.58 -8.62
C ASP A 121 -5.31 -0.34 -7.82
N LEU A 122 -4.95 -0.35 -6.54
CA LEU A 122 -5.21 0.75 -5.61
C LEU A 122 -3.89 1.43 -5.25
N PRO A 123 -3.50 2.50 -5.97
CA PRO A 123 -2.35 3.31 -5.60
C PRO A 123 -2.63 4.09 -4.31
N ARG A 124 -1.64 4.10 -3.42
CA ARG A 124 -1.67 4.72 -2.09
C ARG A 124 -0.39 5.49 -1.87
N SER A 125 -0.50 6.71 -1.35
CA SER A 125 0.69 7.43 -0.85
C SER A 125 1.02 6.93 0.54
N TYR A 126 2.31 6.88 0.85
CA TYR A 126 2.78 6.45 2.16
C TYR A 126 3.84 7.38 2.74
N GLU A 127 3.91 7.39 4.06
CA GLU A 127 4.96 8.06 4.83
C GLU A 127 5.28 7.21 6.06
N PHE A 128 6.57 7.00 6.33
CA PHE A 128 7.03 6.38 7.57
C PHE A 128 7.48 7.46 8.55
N SER A 129 7.00 7.39 9.79
CA SER A 129 7.42 8.30 10.87
C SER A 129 7.61 7.51 12.16
N GLY A 130 8.86 7.30 12.57
CA GLY A 130 9.18 6.43 13.72
C GLY A 130 8.65 5.00 13.53
N ASN A 131 7.76 4.56 14.42
CA ASN A 131 7.10 3.25 14.34
C ASN A 131 5.77 3.29 13.56
N GLN A 132 5.43 4.41 12.93
CA GLN A 132 4.17 4.60 12.22
C GLN A 132 4.33 4.48 10.70
N LEU A 133 3.31 3.93 10.07
CA LEU A 133 3.07 3.95 8.64
C LEU A 133 1.77 4.71 8.38
N ILE A 134 1.88 5.84 7.70
CA ILE A 134 0.74 6.70 7.36
C ILE A 134 0.40 6.44 5.90
N ILE A 135 -0.86 6.11 5.62
CA ILE A 135 -1.36 5.77 4.29
C ILE A 135 -2.51 6.70 3.93
N LYS A 136 -2.52 7.20 2.69
CA LYS A 136 -3.61 8.01 2.13
C LYS A 136 -3.92 7.57 0.71
N SER A 137 -5.11 7.89 0.22
CA SER A 137 -5.42 7.74 -1.20
C SER A 137 -4.52 8.65 -2.05
N THR A 138 -4.20 8.22 -3.27
CA THR A 138 -3.62 9.10 -4.30
C THR A 138 -4.70 9.80 -5.13
N ARG A 139 -5.98 9.46 -4.93
CA ARG A 139 -7.09 10.09 -5.63
C ARG A 139 -7.47 11.40 -4.94
N ALA A 140 -7.73 12.44 -5.74
CA ALA A 140 -8.11 13.75 -5.22
C ALA A 140 -9.52 13.79 -4.62
N ASP A 141 -10.39 12.83 -4.97
CA ASP A 141 -11.76 12.69 -4.48
C ASP A 141 -11.91 11.75 -3.27
N GLU A 142 -10.78 11.31 -2.71
CA GLU A 142 -10.74 10.51 -1.48
C GLU A 142 -9.87 11.22 -0.43
N HIS A 143 -10.47 11.51 0.73
CA HIS A 143 -9.82 12.32 1.77
C HIS A 143 -9.54 11.54 3.06
N TRP A 144 -9.60 10.22 3.02
CA TRP A 144 -9.28 9.38 4.16
C TRP A 144 -7.76 9.34 4.41
N ARG A 145 -7.38 9.18 5.68
CA ARG A 145 -5.99 9.00 6.14
C ARG A 145 -5.98 7.95 7.23
N VAL A 146 -5.12 6.94 7.07
CA VAL A 146 -4.92 5.91 8.11
C VAL A 146 -3.50 6.00 8.64
N THR A 147 -3.37 6.00 9.96
CA THR A 147 -2.11 5.83 10.66
C THR A 147 -2.09 4.44 11.26
N TRP A 148 -1.07 3.68 10.89
CA TRP A 148 -0.78 2.36 11.41
C TRP A 148 0.45 2.41 12.30
N GLU A 149 0.48 1.59 13.34
CA GLU A 149 1.64 1.39 14.20
C GLU A 149 2.18 -0.02 14.01
N ARG A 150 3.50 -0.14 13.96
CA ARG A 150 4.14 -1.46 13.94
C ARG A 150 3.85 -2.20 15.24
N TYR A 151 3.52 -3.49 15.15
CA TYR A 151 3.43 -4.39 16.30
C TYR A 151 4.77 -4.59 17.01
#